data_AF-A0AAU9L2K6-F1
#
_entry.id   AF-A0AAU9L2K6-F1
#
_cell.length_a   1.000
_cell.length_b   1.000
_cell.length_c   1.000
_cell.angle_alpha   90.00
_cell.angle_beta   90.00
_cell.angle_gamma   90.00
#
_symmetry.space_group_name_H-M   'P 1'
#
loop_
_entity.id
_entity.type
_entity.pdbx_description
1 polymer ?
#
loop_
_entity_poly.entity_id
_entity_poly.type
_entity_poly.pdbx_seq_one_letter_code
_entity_poly.pdbx_strand_id
1 'polypeptide(L)'
;MGYHLLHSVNFPQTHRLPNRVRGNLSIIGFWRQIGNDTMEMYATGVMDPVASDLIRKLVVPNMANVLLSTLKYVYCGHMKKLSFMLEKAYADSKLHGAPNRKIICVTCSSPIFGRKLGNFGKSNSTCKLCFGFVCHACKVVRKLSFVDPDLLLSQRRVTFCTACMSLVANFSSVHCARARMLKHRTVNRSSADQTLPFADSIWE
;
A
#
# COMPACT_ATOMS: atom_id res chain seq x y z
N MET A 1 19.25 -8.86 6.75
CA MET A 1 18.58 -8.54 8.03
C MET A 1 18.20 -7.08 7.99
N GLY A 2 16.97 -6.72 8.39
CA GLY A 2 16.51 -5.33 8.47
C GLY A 2 16.11 -4.99 9.89
N TYR A 3 16.22 -3.71 10.28
CA TYR A 3 15.78 -3.24 11.59
C TYR A 3 15.17 -1.84 11.49
N HIS A 4 14.37 -1.50 12.50
CA HIS A 4 13.74 -0.20 12.65
C HIS A 4 13.78 0.13 14.12
N LEU A 5 14.43 1.24 14.45
CA LEU A 5 14.49 1.78 15.80
C LEU A 5 13.73 3.10 15.80
N LEU A 6 12.75 3.20 16.69
CA LEU A 6 12.01 4.42 16.94
C LEU A 6 12.19 4.78 18.42
N HIS A 7 12.78 5.94 18.69
CA HIS A 7 13.04 6.41 20.06
C HIS A 7 12.64 7.87 20.20
N SER A 8 11.89 8.20 21.25
CA SER A 8 11.54 9.57 21.59
C SER A 8 12.78 10.34 22.01
N VAL A 9 13.01 11.49 21.37
CA VAL A 9 14.09 12.44 21.71
C VAL A 9 13.50 13.79 22.10
N ASN A 10 14.23 14.57 22.89
CA ASN A 10 13.79 15.87 23.39
C ASN A 10 14.63 16.99 22.78
N PHE A 11 13.96 18.00 22.25
CA PHE A 11 14.59 19.22 21.76
C PHE A 11 14.02 20.44 22.48
N PRO A 12 14.80 21.51 22.70
CA PRO A 12 14.31 22.76 23.29
C PRO A 12 13.10 23.35 22.56
N GLN A 13 13.04 23.18 21.24
CA GLN A 13 11.95 23.68 20.39
C GLN A 13 10.65 22.87 20.57
N THR A 14 10.71 21.65 21.14
CA THR A 14 9.56 20.76 21.34
C THR A 14 8.94 20.93 22.73
N HIS A 15 8.47 22.13 23.02
CA HIS A 15 7.81 22.47 24.29
C HIS A 15 6.48 21.70 24.47
N ARG A 16 6.02 21.61 25.72
CA ARG A 16 4.73 20.99 26.03
C ARG A 16 3.60 21.80 25.42
N LEU A 17 2.72 21.13 24.69
CA LEU A 17 1.54 21.75 24.10
C LEU A 17 0.37 21.68 25.08
N PRO A 18 -0.46 22.73 25.18
CA PRO A 18 -1.66 22.70 26.02
C PRO A 18 -2.60 21.58 25.54
N ASN A 19 -3.27 20.91 26.48
CA ASN A 19 -4.21 19.82 26.22
C ASN A 19 -3.63 18.60 25.49
N ARG A 20 -2.31 18.41 25.51
CA ARG A 20 -1.65 17.22 24.95
C ARG A 20 -0.68 16.60 25.94
N VAL A 21 -0.81 15.29 26.14
CA VAL A 21 0.13 14.50 26.92
C VAL A 21 1.24 14.01 26.00
N ARG A 22 2.49 14.28 26.39
CA ARG A 22 3.67 13.79 25.67
C ARG A 22 4.17 12.50 26.32
N GLY A 23 3.92 11.37 25.67
CA GLY A 23 4.48 10.08 26.06
C GLY A 23 5.90 9.88 25.53
N ASN A 24 6.70 9.11 26.27
CA ASN A 24 8.00 8.61 25.83
C ASN A 24 7.84 7.20 25.28
N LEU A 25 8.45 6.92 24.12
CA LEU A 25 8.34 5.65 23.42
C LEU A 25 9.72 5.21 22.92
N SER A 26 10.02 3.93 23.11
CA SER A 26 11.16 3.27 22.48
C SER A 26 10.71 1.94 21.92
N ILE A 27 10.77 1.76 20.59
CA ILE A 27 10.40 0.53 19.89
C ILE A 27 11.56 0.10 19.02
N ILE A 28 11.87 -1.20 19.04
CA ILE A 28 12.77 -1.83 18.09
C ILE A 28 12.10 -3.01 17.41
N GLY A 29 12.22 -3.07 16.09
CA GLY A 29 11.78 -4.18 15.25
C GLY A 29 12.94 -4.74 14.45
N PHE A 30 13.03 -6.06 14.36
CA PHE A 30 13.97 -6.81 13.55
C PHE A 30 13.21 -7.70 12.58
N TRP A 31 13.68 -7.74 11.34
CA TRP A 31 13.16 -8.61 10.29
C TRP A 31 14.30 -9.45 9.72
N ARG A 32 14.09 -10.76 9.69
CA ARG A 32 15.05 -11.74 9.19
C ARG A 32 14.36 -12.67 8.20
N GLN A 33 14.90 -12.76 6.99
CA GLN A 33 14.48 -13.80 6.06
C GLN A 33 15.03 -15.14 6.52
N ILE A 34 14.15 -16.13 6.69
CA ILE A 34 14.51 -17.47 7.17
C ILE A 34 14.39 -18.54 6.07
N GLY A 35 13.75 -18.21 4.95
CA GLY A 35 13.62 -19.10 3.80
C GLY A 35 13.07 -18.39 2.57
N ASN A 36 12.64 -19.18 1.59
CA ASN A 36 12.01 -18.66 0.38
C ASN A 36 10.61 -18.11 0.72
N ASP A 37 10.44 -16.80 0.54
CA ASP A 37 9.20 -16.06 0.83
C ASP A 37 8.73 -16.11 2.30
N THR A 38 9.59 -16.58 3.22
CA THR A 38 9.32 -16.61 4.67
C THR A 38 10.25 -15.67 5.41
N MET A 39 9.66 -14.92 6.35
CA MET A 39 10.36 -13.92 7.14
C MET A 39 9.87 -13.99 8.58
N GLU A 40 10.84 -13.95 9.49
CA GLU A 40 10.64 -13.85 10.92
C GLU A 40 10.75 -12.39 11.34
N MET A 41 9.83 -11.95 12.20
CA MET A 41 9.88 -10.64 12.81
C MET A 41 9.85 -10.77 14.33
N TYR A 42 10.79 -10.08 14.97
CA TYR A 42 10.72 -9.76 16.39
C TYR A 42 10.54 -8.25 16.57
N ALA A 43 9.58 -7.83 17.39
CA ALA A 43 9.41 -6.43 17.74
C ALA A 43 9.09 -6.30 19.22
N THR A 44 9.71 -5.32 19.88
CA THR A 44 9.47 -5.00 21.28
C THR A 44 9.52 -3.49 21.48
N GLY A 45 8.85 -3.02 22.52
CA GLY A 45 8.88 -1.62 22.86
C GLY A 45 8.44 -1.32 24.28
N VAL A 46 8.91 -0.19 24.78
CA VAL A 46 8.55 0.37 26.08
C VAL A 46 7.92 1.73 25.83
N MET A 47 6.81 1.98 26.51
CA MET A 47 6.09 3.24 26.45
C MET A 47 5.79 3.72 27.86
N ASP A 48 6.13 4.97 28.13
CA ASP A 48 5.68 5.70 29.30
C ASP A 48 4.73 6.82 28.84
N PRO A 49 3.41 6.69 29.06
CA PRO A 49 2.47 7.73 28.68
C PRO A 49 2.57 9.00 29.55
N VAL A 50 3.42 9.06 30.59
CA VAL A 50 3.63 10.22 31.50
C VAL A 50 2.32 10.70 32.16
N ALA A 51 1.27 9.88 32.14
CA ALA A 51 -0.10 10.23 32.49
C ALA A 51 -0.68 9.36 33.61
N SER A 52 -1.89 9.69 34.04
CA SER A 52 -2.63 8.96 35.08
C SER A 52 -2.87 7.49 34.72
N ASP A 53 -3.09 6.66 35.74
CA ASP A 53 -3.25 5.20 35.61
C ASP A 53 -4.37 4.79 34.63
N LEU A 54 -5.42 5.61 34.49
CA LEU A 54 -6.49 5.39 33.52
C LEU A 54 -6.02 5.51 32.06
N ILE A 55 -5.16 6.50 31.76
CA ILE A 55 -4.60 6.67 30.41
C ILE A 55 -3.67 5.51 30.09
N ARG A 56 -2.88 5.03 31.07
CA ARG A 56 -2.03 3.85 30.91
C ARG A 56 -2.84 2.61 30.51
N LYS A 57 -3.98 2.36 31.18
CA LYS A 57 -4.88 1.23 30.87
C LYS A 57 -5.48 1.29 29.45
N LEU A 58 -5.68 2.48 28.90
CA LEU A 58 -6.15 2.66 27.52
C LEU A 58 -5.02 2.56 26.47
N VAL A 59 -3.83 3.06 26.80
CA VAL A 59 -2.73 3.16 25.85
C VAL A 59 -2.04 1.81 25.62
N VAL A 60 -1.85 1.00 26.68
CA VAL A 60 -1.14 -0.28 26.60
C VAL A 60 -1.78 -1.27 25.61
N PRO A 61 -3.11 -1.53 25.64
CA PRO A 61 -3.75 -2.40 24.65
C PRO A 61 -3.65 -1.89 23.22
N ASN A 62 -3.72 -0.56 23.03
CA ASN A 62 -3.55 0.05 21.71
C ASN A 62 -2.12 -0.15 21.18
N MET A 63 -1.11 -0.04 22.04
CA MET A 63 0.28 -0.34 21.66
C MET A 63 0.45 -1.81 21.25
N ALA A 64 -0.16 -2.74 21.99
CA ALA A 64 -0.16 -4.15 21.60
C ALA A 64 -0.80 -4.34 20.21
N ASN A 65 -1.91 -3.67 19.92
CA ASN A 65 -2.53 -3.70 18.59
C ASN A 65 -1.62 -3.14 17.48
N VAL A 66 -0.83 -2.10 17.77
CA VAL A 66 0.17 -1.58 16.82
C VAL A 66 1.23 -2.62 16.51
N LEU A 67 1.78 -3.30 17.52
CA LEU A 67 2.75 -4.37 17.30
C LEU A 67 2.14 -5.55 16.52
N LEU A 68 0.93 -5.98 16.90
CA LEU A 68 0.18 -7.04 16.22
C LEU A 68 -0.21 -6.67 14.78
N SER A 69 -0.34 -5.38 14.46
CA SER A 69 -0.62 -4.92 13.09
C SER A 69 0.45 -5.40 12.11
N THR A 70 1.66 -5.67 12.59
CA THR A 70 2.76 -6.14 11.75
C THR A 70 2.52 -7.54 11.17
N LEU A 71 1.68 -8.36 11.80
CA LEU A 71 1.25 -9.64 11.23
C LEU A 71 0.55 -9.48 9.87
N LYS A 72 0.04 -8.27 9.58
CA LYS A 72 -0.61 -7.95 8.30
C LYS A 72 0.38 -7.51 7.22
N TYR A 73 1.69 -7.42 7.49
CA TYR A 73 2.67 -6.91 6.52
C TYR A 73 2.73 -7.73 5.24
N VAL A 74 2.62 -9.06 5.33
CA VAL A 74 2.57 -9.93 4.15
C VAL A 74 1.39 -9.55 3.26
N TYR A 75 0.19 -9.46 3.85
CA TYR A 75 -1.02 -9.05 3.14
C TYR A 75 -0.90 -7.65 2.55
N CYS A 76 -0.44 -6.68 3.33
CA CYS A 76 -0.21 -5.30 2.88
C CYS A 76 0.80 -5.26 1.72
N GLY A 77 1.87 -6.05 1.78
CA GLY A 77 2.86 -6.20 0.73
C GLY A 77 2.23 -6.72 -0.57
N HIS A 78 1.43 -7.79 -0.49
CA HIS A 78 0.69 -8.29 -1.66
C HIS A 78 -0.25 -7.23 -2.24
N MET A 79 -0.99 -6.49 -1.40
CA MET A 79 -1.88 -5.43 -1.89
C MET A 79 -1.11 -4.29 -2.54
N LYS A 80 0.08 -3.93 -2.02
CA LYS A 80 0.96 -2.92 -2.64
C LYS A 80 1.52 -3.39 -3.98
N LYS A 81 1.97 -4.65 -4.09
CA LYS A 81 2.38 -5.25 -5.38
C LYS A 81 1.23 -5.22 -6.38
N LEU A 82 0.04 -5.62 -5.94
CA LEU A 82 -1.19 -5.65 -6.76
C LEU A 82 -1.53 -4.25 -7.29
N SER A 83 -1.59 -3.25 -6.40
CA SER A 83 -1.85 -1.86 -6.79
C SER A 83 -0.80 -1.33 -7.77
N PHE A 84 0.48 -1.61 -7.54
CA PHE A 84 1.56 -1.19 -8.44
C PHE A 84 1.42 -1.79 -9.85
N MET A 85 1.18 -3.10 -9.94
CA MET A 85 1.00 -3.76 -11.24
C MET A 85 -0.27 -3.28 -11.95
N LEU A 86 -1.33 -2.99 -11.19
CA LEU A 86 -2.57 -2.45 -11.73
C LEU A 86 -2.37 -1.05 -12.32
N GLU A 87 -1.68 -0.16 -11.59
CA GLU A 87 -1.31 1.18 -12.10
C GLU A 87 -0.53 1.07 -13.41
N LYS A 88 0.47 0.16 -13.47
CA LYS A 88 1.28 -0.05 -14.67
C LYS A 88 0.46 -0.58 -15.85
N ALA A 89 -0.38 -1.59 -15.63
CA ALA A 89 -1.24 -2.15 -16.68
C ALA A 89 -2.25 -1.12 -17.21
N TYR A 90 -2.78 -0.27 -16.34
CA TYR A 90 -3.73 0.78 -16.76
C TYR A 90 -3.04 1.91 -17.54
N ALA A 91 -1.84 2.31 -17.13
CA ALA A 91 -1.03 3.27 -17.88
C ALA A 91 -0.68 2.74 -19.27
N ASP A 92 -0.27 1.47 -19.36
CA ASP A 92 0.04 0.82 -20.64
C ASP A 92 -1.18 0.72 -21.55
N SER A 93 -2.34 0.32 -21.01
CA SER A 93 -3.59 0.25 -21.77
C SER A 93 -4.10 1.61 -22.24
N LYS A 94 -3.78 2.71 -21.55
CA LYS A 94 -4.12 4.06 -22.03
C LYS A 94 -3.29 4.47 -23.25
N LEU A 95 -2.04 4.01 -23.32
CA LEU A 95 -1.13 4.32 -24.42
C LEU A 95 -1.40 3.44 -25.64
N HIS A 96 -1.58 2.13 -25.43
CA HIS A 96 -1.64 1.14 -26.50
C HIS A 96 -3.06 0.61 -26.78
N GLY A 97 -4.07 1.07 -26.03
CA GLY A 97 -5.42 0.50 -26.06
C GLY A 97 -5.51 -0.83 -25.30
N ALA A 98 -6.74 -1.25 -25.00
CA ALA A 98 -6.97 -2.54 -24.36
C ALA A 98 -6.83 -3.67 -25.40
N PRO A 99 -6.07 -4.76 -25.11
CA PRO A 99 -5.91 -5.85 -26.05
C PRO A 99 -7.27 -6.49 -26.36
N ASN A 100 -7.60 -6.65 -27.63
CA ASN A 100 -8.84 -7.29 -28.06
C ASN A 100 -8.73 -8.81 -27.78
N ARG A 101 -9.32 -9.26 -26.68
CA ARG A 101 -9.24 -10.64 -26.20
C ARG A 101 -10.48 -11.42 -26.63
N LYS A 102 -10.30 -12.65 -27.11
CA LYS A 102 -11.38 -13.61 -27.39
C LYS A 102 -12.28 -13.80 -26.17
N ILE A 103 -13.56 -14.09 -26.39
CA ILE A 103 -14.59 -14.29 -25.35
C ILE A 103 -14.46 -15.69 -24.72
N ILE A 104 -13.28 -15.98 -24.19
CA ILE A 104 -12.93 -17.22 -23.49
C ILE A 104 -12.26 -16.87 -22.16
N CYS A 105 -12.41 -17.74 -21.17
CA CYS A 105 -11.73 -17.51 -19.90
C CYS A 105 -10.20 -17.58 -20.10
N VAL A 106 -9.48 -16.55 -19.65
CA VAL A 106 -8.01 -16.51 -19.75
C VAL A 106 -7.27 -17.53 -18.90
N THR A 107 -7.97 -18.25 -18.03
CA THR A 107 -7.38 -19.24 -17.11
C THR A 107 -7.68 -20.66 -17.53
N CYS A 108 -8.96 -21.01 -17.69
CA CYS A 108 -9.38 -22.38 -18.02
C CYS A 108 -9.82 -22.55 -19.48
N SER A 109 -9.73 -21.50 -20.30
CA SER A 109 -10.13 -21.50 -21.72
C SER A 109 -11.61 -21.82 -21.98
N SER A 110 -12.43 -21.96 -20.93
CA SER A 110 -13.86 -22.21 -21.07
C SER A 110 -14.54 -21.05 -21.81
N PRO A 111 -15.44 -21.32 -22.77
CA PRO A 111 -16.22 -20.28 -23.43
C PRO A 111 -17.07 -19.52 -22.40
N ILE A 112 -17.13 -18.19 -22.53
CA ILE A 112 -17.97 -17.37 -21.67
C ILE A 112 -19.29 -17.13 -22.39
N PHE A 113 -20.29 -17.95 -22.10
CA PHE A 113 -21.62 -17.82 -22.69
C PHE A 113 -22.32 -16.53 -22.22
N GLY A 114 -23.02 -15.86 -23.15
CA GLY A 114 -24.00 -14.81 -22.83
C GLY A 114 -23.55 -13.33 -22.93
N ARG A 115 -22.56 -12.96 -23.75
CA ARG A 115 -22.21 -11.53 -23.92
C ARG A 115 -21.99 -11.06 -25.35
N LYS A 116 -22.65 -9.95 -25.67
CA LYS A 116 -22.40 -9.11 -26.85
C LYS A 116 -21.10 -8.31 -26.68
N LEU A 117 -20.33 -8.20 -27.75
CA LEU A 117 -19.13 -7.37 -27.89
C LEU A 117 -19.48 -5.90 -27.56
N GLY A 118 -18.76 -5.23 -26.66
CA GLY A 118 -18.89 -3.77 -26.46
C GLY A 118 -18.96 -3.25 -25.01
N ASN A 119 -19.33 -4.07 -24.01
CA ASN A 119 -19.46 -3.59 -22.62
C ASN A 119 -18.16 -3.75 -21.79
N PHE A 120 -17.13 -3.00 -22.14
CA PHE A 120 -15.86 -2.92 -21.36
C PHE A 120 -16.01 -2.19 -20.02
N GLY A 121 -17.06 -1.38 -19.85
CA GLY A 121 -17.19 -0.44 -18.74
C GLY A 121 -17.65 -1.02 -17.39
N LYS A 122 -18.38 -2.16 -17.35
CA LYS A 122 -19.11 -2.56 -16.11
C LYS A 122 -19.13 -4.06 -15.77
N SER A 123 -18.47 -4.94 -16.54
CA SER A 123 -18.60 -6.38 -16.28
C SER A 123 -17.68 -6.89 -15.17
N ASN A 124 -18.28 -7.48 -14.14
CA ASN A 124 -17.68 -8.12 -12.97
C ASN A 124 -16.88 -9.42 -13.28
N SER A 125 -16.33 -9.52 -14.47
CA SER A 125 -15.85 -10.77 -15.08
C SER A 125 -14.70 -10.55 -16.07
N THR A 126 -14.11 -9.35 -16.07
CA THR A 126 -12.84 -9.10 -16.73
C THR A 126 -11.77 -8.92 -15.67
N CYS A 127 -10.61 -9.51 -15.91
CA CYS A 127 -9.44 -9.27 -15.09
C CYS A 127 -8.91 -7.87 -15.38
N LYS A 128 -8.75 -7.03 -14.35
CA LYS A 128 -8.25 -5.65 -14.52
C LYS A 128 -6.73 -5.54 -14.72
N LEU A 129 -6.00 -6.65 -14.66
CA LEU A 129 -4.56 -6.69 -14.98
C LEU A 129 -4.29 -7.06 -16.43
N CYS A 130 -4.89 -8.14 -16.94
CA CYS A 130 -4.65 -8.62 -18.31
C CYS A 130 -5.76 -8.25 -19.31
N PHE A 131 -6.82 -7.57 -18.84
CA PHE A 131 -8.02 -7.17 -19.59
C PHE A 131 -8.81 -8.32 -20.23
N GLY A 132 -8.48 -9.56 -19.89
CA GLY A 132 -9.16 -10.75 -20.41
C GLY A 132 -10.39 -11.16 -19.61
N PHE A 133 -11.22 -12.00 -20.22
CA PHE A 133 -12.44 -12.53 -19.63
C PHE A 133 -12.16 -13.64 -18.61
N VAL A 134 -12.97 -13.72 -17.55
CA VAL A 134 -12.82 -14.69 -16.46
C VAL A 134 -14.19 -15.29 -16.12
N CYS A 135 -14.26 -16.62 -16.03
CA CYS A 135 -15.45 -17.34 -15.58
C CYS A 135 -15.63 -17.17 -14.07
N HIS A 136 -16.79 -17.55 -13.53
CA HIS A 136 -17.07 -17.42 -12.10
C HIS A 136 -16.09 -18.22 -11.22
N ALA A 137 -15.68 -19.42 -11.66
CA ALA A 137 -14.76 -20.27 -10.92
C ALA A 137 -13.31 -19.73 -10.87
N CYS A 138 -12.84 -19.09 -11.94
CA CYS A 138 -11.48 -18.53 -12.00
C CYS A 138 -11.40 -17.07 -11.49
N LYS A 139 -12.52 -16.51 -11.04
CA LYS A 139 -12.64 -15.12 -10.62
C LYS A 139 -12.13 -14.93 -9.20
N VAL A 140 -11.15 -14.05 -9.04
CA VAL A 140 -10.67 -13.60 -7.72
C VAL A 140 -11.02 -12.13 -7.53
N VAL A 141 -11.68 -11.79 -6.43
CA VAL A 141 -12.04 -10.40 -6.11
C VAL A 141 -11.21 -9.91 -4.93
N ARG A 142 -10.53 -8.77 -5.08
CA ARG A 142 -9.80 -8.09 -4.00
C ARG A 142 -10.32 -6.68 -3.81
N LYS A 143 -10.38 -6.24 -2.55
CA LYS A 143 -10.73 -4.87 -2.19
C LYS A 143 -9.44 -4.04 -2.18
N LEU A 144 -9.38 -3.06 -3.06
CA LEU A 144 -8.24 -2.15 -3.16
C LEU A 144 -8.66 -0.77 -2.68
N SER A 145 -7.73 -0.10 -1.99
CA SER A 145 -7.92 1.27 -1.51
C SER A 145 -7.18 2.22 -2.43
N PHE A 146 -7.88 3.26 -2.87
CA PHE A 146 -7.39 4.32 -3.74
C PHE A 146 -7.56 5.65 -3.02
N VAL A 147 -6.63 6.57 -3.25
CA VAL A 147 -6.77 7.95 -2.79
C VAL A 147 -7.40 8.72 -3.94
N ASP A 148 -8.60 9.23 -3.73
CA ASP A 148 -9.30 10.05 -4.72
C ASP A 148 -8.73 11.49 -4.72
N PRO A 149 -9.02 12.32 -5.75
CA PRO A 149 -8.47 13.68 -5.85
C PRO A 149 -8.82 14.61 -4.68
N ASP A 150 -9.88 14.28 -3.96
CA ASP A 150 -10.34 14.92 -2.72
C ASP A 150 -9.53 14.51 -1.48
N LEU A 151 -8.44 13.74 -1.67
CA LEU A 151 -7.60 13.16 -0.62
C LEU A 151 -8.33 12.13 0.27
N LEU A 152 -9.53 11.69 -0.11
CA LEU A 152 -10.27 10.68 0.62
C LEU A 152 -9.89 9.27 0.15
N LEU A 153 -10.01 8.31 1.06
CA LEU A 153 -9.71 6.92 0.79
C LEU A 153 -10.97 6.18 0.30
N SER A 154 -11.01 5.86 -0.99
CA SER A 154 -12.08 5.07 -1.59
C SER A 154 -11.68 3.61 -1.74
N GLN A 155 -12.54 2.70 -1.30
CA GLN A 155 -12.31 1.26 -1.42
C GLN A 155 -13.18 0.64 -2.50
N ARG A 156 -12.57 0.01 -3.50
CA ARG A 156 -13.26 -0.57 -4.66
C ARG A 156 -12.96 -2.05 -4.78
N ARG A 157 -13.98 -2.85 -5.11
CA ARG A 157 -13.83 -4.28 -5.40
C ARG A 157 -13.33 -4.44 -6.84
N VAL A 158 -12.18 -5.06 -7.01
CA VAL A 158 -11.53 -5.25 -8.32
C VAL A 158 -11.41 -6.74 -8.61
N THR A 159 -11.70 -7.11 -9.86
CA THR A 159 -11.70 -8.51 -10.32
C THR A 159 -10.39 -8.86 -11.01
N PHE A 160 -9.84 -10.03 -10.69
CA PHE A 160 -8.61 -10.59 -11.23
C PHE A 160 -8.82 -12.06 -11.61
N CYS A 161 -8.02 -12.59 -12.55
CA CYS A 161 -7.92 -14.03 -12.76
C CYS A 161 -6.86 -14.62 -11.82
N THR A 162 -6.96 -15.93 -11.53
CA THR A 162 -5.99 -16.64 -10.68
C THR A 162 -4.56 -16.54 -11.21
N ALA A 163 -4.36 -16.66 -12.52
CA ALA A 163 -3.04 -16.52 -13.15
C ALA A 163 -2.37 -15.16 -12.84
N CYS A 164 -3.10 -14.05 -12.98
CA CYS A 164 -2.57 -12.74 -12.62
C CYS A 164 -2.32 -12.58 -11.12
N MET A 165 -3.15 -13.19 -10.27
CA MET A 165 -2.91 -13.18 -8.82
C MET A 165 -1.63 -13.94 -8.44
N SER A 166 -1.35 -15.07 -9.08
CA SER A 166 -0.09 -15.80 -8.90
C SER A 166 1.12 -14.99 -9.37
N LEU A 167 1.00 -14.30 -10.52
CA LEU A 167 2.05 -13.39 -10.99
C LEU A 167 2.34 -12.27 -9.98
N VAL A 168 1.29 -11.68 -9.39
CA VAL A 168 1.44 -10.64 -8.36
C VAL A 168 2.12 -11.17 -7.10
N ALA A 169 1.80 -12.39 -6.67
CA ALA A 169 2.43 -13.01 -5.51
C ALA A 169 3.95 -13.13 -5.73
N ASN A 170 4.34 -13.65 -6.89
CA ASN A 170 5.73 -13.89 -7.27
C ASN A 170 6.48 -12.64 -7.77
N PHE A 171 5.81 -11.50 -7.91
CA PHE A 171 6.45 -10.28 -8.40
C PHE A 171 7.45 -9.74 -7.36
N SER A 172 8.59 -9.22 -7.83
CA SER A 172 9.63 -8.70 -6.94
C SER A 172 9.14 -7.50 -6.12
N SER A 173 9.10 -7.66 -4.79
CA SER A 173 8.77 -6.60 -3.84
C SER A 173 9.78 -5.45 -3.90
N VAL A 174 11.06 -5.78 -4.07
CA VAL A 174 12.16 -4.81 -4.19
C VAL A 174 11.96 -3.91 -5.40
N HIS A 175 11.56 -4.49 -6.55
CA HIS A 175 11.28 -3.71 -7.74
C HIS A 175 10.11 -2.74 -7.53
N CYS A 176 9.01 -3.20 -6.93
CA CYS A 176 7.88 -2.33 -6.56
C CYS A 176 8.32 -1.19 -5.64
N ALA A 177 9.10 -1.51 -4.60
CA ALA A 177 9.58 -0.53 -3.63
C ALA A 177 10.46 0.54 -4.29
N ARG A 178 11.48 0.14 -5.07
CA ARG A 178 12.35 1.07 -5.80
C ARG A 178 11.58 1.97 -6.75
N ALA A 179 10.70 1.39 -7.58
CA ALA A 179 9.91 2.16 -8.54
C ALA A 179 9.02 3.20 -7.83
N ARG A 180 8.44 2.83 -6.67
CA ARG A 180 7.61 3.74 -5.88
C ARG A 180 8.43 4.86 -5.24
N MET A 181 9.62 4.56 -4.70
CA MET A 181 10.53 5.57 -4.14
C MET A 181 10.97 6.59 -5.20
N LEU A 182 11.32 6.13 -6.40
CA LEU A 182 11.70 7.01 -7.51
C LEU A 182 10.55 7.94 -7.92
N LYS A 183 9.33 7.40 -8.06
CA LYS A 183 8.13 8.20 -8.37
C LYS A 183 7.87 9.28 -7.32
N HIS A 184 7.95 8.95 -6.03
CA HIS A 184 7.78 9.92 -4.95
C HIS A 184 8.89 10.98 -4.93
N ARG A 185 10.13 10.62 -5.22
CA ARG A 185 11.24 11.58 -5.31
C ARG A 185 11.01 12.60 -6.42
N THR A 186 10.53 12.16 -7.59
CA THR A 186 10.22 13.07 -8.70
C THR A 186 9.07 14.02 -8.36
N VAL A 187 8.03 13.54 -7.68
CA VAL A 187 6.91 14.39 -7.20
C VAL A 187 7.38 15.40 -6.15
N ASN A 188 8.15 14.97 -5.14
CA ASN A 188 8.66 15.89 -4.13
C ASN A 188 9.60 16.96 -4.72
N ARG A 189 10.37 16.61 -5.76
CA ARG A 189 11.25 17.57 -6.44
C ARG A 189 10.46 18.60 -7.25
N SER A 190 9.36 18.19 -7.89
CA SER A 190 8.47 19.11 -8.62
C SER A 190 7.60 19.98 -7.70
N SER A 191 7.32 19.54 -6.48
CA SER A 191 6.67 20.38 -5.45
C SER A 191 7.65 21.36 -4.77
N ALA A 192 8.93 21.00 -4.63
CA ALA A 192 9.93 21.89 -4.04
C ALA A 192 10.33 23.06 -4.96
N ASP A 193 10.31 22.85 -6.29
CA ASP A 193 10.56 23.89 -7.31
C ASP A 193 9.46 24.97 -7.39
N GLN A 194 8.31 24.79 -6.70
CA GLN A 194 7.24 25.79 -6.65
C GLN A 194 7.25 26.65 -5.37
N THR A 195 8.23 26.49 -4.47
CA THR A 195 8.26 27.20 -3.17
C THR A 195 9.39 28.21 -2.96
N LEU A 196 10.12 28.65 -4.00
CA LEU A 196 11.07 29.77 -3.88
C LEU A 196 10.92 30.66 -5.13
N PRO A 197 10.51 31.93 -4.99
CA PRO A 197 11.33 32.93 -4.30
C PRO A 197 10.51 33.92 -3.43
N PHE A 198 10.67 33.86 -2.10
CA PHE A 198 10.33 34.99 -1.23
C PHE A 198 11.13 34.91 0.08
N ALA A 199 12.45 34.96 -0.01
CA ALA A 199 13.31 35.14 1.16
C ALA A 199 14.70 35.64 0.73
N ASP A 200 14.76 36.80 0.08
CA ASP A 200 15.99 37.59 -0.07
C ASP A 200 15.61 39.08 -0.01
N SER A 201 15.29 39.59 1.19
CA SER A 201 15.28 41.04 1.47
C SER A 201 14.94 41.36 2.94
N ILE A 202 15.64 40.79 3.92
CA ILE A 202 15.77 41.43 5.26
C ILE A 202 17.18 41.16 5.80
N TRP A 203 18.15 41.91 5.28
CA TRP A 203 19.35 42.31 6.00
C TRP A 203 19.63 43.77 5.62
N GLU A 204 18.92 44.68 6.30
CA GLU A 204 19.34 46.04 6.66
C GLU A 204 18.45 46.53 7.80
#